data_AF-A0A917SHU8-F1
#
_entry.id   AF-A0A917SHU8-F1
#
_cell.length_a   1.000
_cell.length_b   1.000
_cell.length_c   1.000
_cell.angle_alpha   90.00
_cell.angle_beta   90.00
_cell.angle_gamma   90.00
#
_symmetry.space_group_name_H-M   'P 1'
#
loop_
_entity.id
_entity.type
_entity.pdbx_description
1 polymer ?
#
loop_
_entity_poly.entity_id
_entity_poly.type
_entity_poly.pdbx_seq_one_letter_code
_entity_poly.pdbx_strand_id
1 'polypeptide(L)'
;MSDDTYDEDPLDGPDDFFGNPSTDVEQLRQELRSLRDMVAQHSRILEAIDGVLDRLVDTREGKLRTARWCYHQPAPMHGVDVLPTWVAWYNLRYAPQAHTQRIPYCWEQHGGLAAEIATLVASWQHAFNDAKANTDAAQTWHDRWLPGFLQRMRQWVPADCFDGNHREPRTTPEPEETLQSLGPRT
;
A
#
# COMPACT_ATOMS: atom_id res chain seq x y z
N MET A 1 -25.49 92.76 28.80
CA MET A 1 -24.12 93.07 29.26
C MET A 1 -23.66 91.89 30.09
N SER A 2 -22.40 91.48 29.84
CA SER A 2 -21.64 90.45 30.56
C SER A 2 -22.00 89.01 30.19
N ASP A 3 -21.05 88.13 29.92
CA ASP A 3 -19.62 88.25 29.69
C ASP A 3 -19.17 86.92 29.08
N ASP A 4 -18.12 86.98 28.27
CA ASP A 4 -17.46 85.81 27.68
C ASP A 4 -16.98 84.83 28.75
N THR A 5 -17.12 83.53 28.49
CA THR A 5 -16.09 82.56 28.90
C THR A 5 -16.11 81.40 27.92
N TYR A 6 -15.30 81.54 26.87
CA TYR A 6 -14.79 80.41 26.10
C TYR A 6 -13.78 79.68 26.99
N ASP A 7 -14.09 78.43 27.38
CA ASP A 7 -13.09 77.48 27.86
C ASP A 7 -12.63 76.68 26.61
N GLU A 8 -11.41 76.96 26.16
CA GLU A 8 -10.74 76.17 25.14
C GLU A 8 -10.29 74.86 25.79
N ASP A 9 -11.01 73.76 25.51
CA ASP A 9 -10.45 72.42 25.69
C ASP A 9 -9.76 72.01 24.38
N PRO A 10 -8.43 71.84 24.35
CA PRO A 10 -7.72 71.42 23.15
C PRO A 10 -8.10 69.97 22.82
N LEU A 11 -9.00 69.80 21.86
CA LEU A 11 -9.12 68.55 21.09
C LEU A 11 -7.86 68.41 20.22
N ASP A 12 -6.71 68.13 20.84
CA ASP A 12 -5.50 67.73 20.14
C ASP A 12 -5.36 66.21 20.22
N GLY A 13 -5.40 65.61 19.04
CA GLY A 13 -5.45 64.18 18.81
C GLY A 13 -6.65 63.82 17.95
N PRO A 14 -6.54 63.88 16.60
CA PRO A 14 -7.37 62.99 15.80
C PRO A 14 -6.99 61.56 16.23
N ASP A 15 -7.81 60.98 17.11
CA ASP A 15 -7.86 59.54 17.27
C ASP A 15 -8.02 58.96 15.86
N ASP A 16 -7.01 58.23 15.42
CA ASP A 16 -7.00 57.31 14.27
C ASP A 16 -8.03 56.16 14.48
N PHE A 17 -9.24 56.50 14.91
CA PHE A 17 -10.31 55.55 15.25
C PHE A 17 -10.86 54.87 14.00
N PHE A 18 -10.76 55.53 12.86
CA PHE A 18 -11.04 54.96 11.55
C PHE A 18 -9.71 54.79 10.83
N GLY A 19 -9.04 53.66 11.06
CA GLY A 19 -8.01 53.18 10.15
C GLY A 19 -8.48 53.38 8.71
N ASN A 20 -7.62 53.93 7.85
CA ASN A 20 -8.03 54.45 6.54
C ASN A 20 -8.87 53.38 5.80
N PRO A 21 -10.18 53.59 5.60
CA PRO A 21 -11.10 52.56 5.11
C PRO A 21 -10.74 52.08 3.70
N SER A 22 -9.96 52.87 2.97
CA SER A 22 -9.41 52.49 1.67
C SER A 22 -8.40 51.35 1.77
N THR A 23 -7.65 51.28 2.88
CA THR A 23 -6.63 50.25 3.16
C THR A 23 -7.28 48.92 3.53
N ASP A 24 -8.31 48.93 4.36
CA ASP A 24 -9.06 47.71 4.74
C ASP A 24 -9.78 47.08 3.56
N VAL A 25 -10.37 47.92 2.69
CA VAL A 25 -11.01 47.44 1.47
C VAL A 25 -9.98 46.86 0.49
N GLU A 26 -8.78 47.43 0.40
CA GLU A 26 -7.73 46.88 -0.46
C GLU A 26 -7.13 45.59 0.11
N GLN A 27 -7.01 45.48 1.44
CA GLN A 27 -6.61 44.26 2.12
C GLN A 27 -7.62 43.13 1.88
N LEU A 28 -8.92 43.38 2.06
CA LEU A 28 -9.97 42.41 1.78
C LEU A 28 -9.99 41.98 0.30
N ARG A 29 -9.75 42.90 -0.63
CA ARG A 29 -9.60 42.55 -2.05
C ARG A 29 -8.38 41.67 -2.29
N GLN A 30 -7.27 41.91 -1.59
CA GLN A 30 -6.07 41.09 -1.69
C GLN A 30 -6.31 39.68 -1.14
N GLU A 31 -7.00 39.56 -0.01
CA GLU A 31 -7.38 38.27 0.59
C GLU A 31 -8.34 37.48 -0.32
N LEU A 32 -9.35 38.15 -0.90
CA LEU A 32 -10.25 37.53 -1.88
C LEU A 32 -9.51 37.05 -3.13
N ARG A 33 -8.54 37.83 -3.63
CA ARG A 33 -7.67 37.41 -4.74
C ARG A 33 -6.88 36.15 -4.37
N SER A 34 -6.26 36.13 -3.19
CA SER A 34 -5.49 34.99 -2.69
C SER A 34 -6.35 33.73 -2.52
N LEU A 35 -7.55 33.86 -1.94
CA LEU A 35 -8.49 32.74 -1.80
C LEU A 35 -8.93 32.19 -3.16
N ARG A 36 -9.24 33.06 -4.11
CA ARG A 36 -9.59 32.65 -5.47
C ARG A 36 -8.45 31.89 -6.15
N ASP A 37 -7.22 32.37 -5.98
CA ASP A 37 -6.04 31.73 -6.57
C ASP A 37 -5.76 30.37 -5.91
N MET A 38 -5.97 30.23 -4.60
CA MET A 38 -5.88 28.95 -3.89
C MET A 38 -6.97 27.96 -4.34
N VAL A 39 -8.21 28.41 -4.53
CA VAL A 39 -9.30 27.56 -5.05
C VAL A 39 -8.96 27.09 -6.47
N ALA A 40 -8.50 27.98 -7.34
CA ALA A 40 -8.08 27.62 -8.68
C ALA A 40 -6.91 26.62 -8.67
N GLN A 41 -5.99 26.76 -7.71
CA GLN A 41 -4.89 25.82 -7.53
C GLN A 41 -5.37 24.44 -7.05
N HIS A 42 -6.29 24.38 -6.09
CA HIS A 42 -6.87 23.11 -5.64
C HIS A 42 -7.64 22.41 -6.75
N SER A 43 -8.45 23.12 -7.55
CA SER A 43 -9.15 22.53 -8.68
C SER A 43 -8.17 21.89 -9.67
N ARG A 44 -7.07 22.58 -10.03
CA ARG A 44 -6.03 22.00 -10.89
C ARG A 44 -5.36 20.76 -10.29
N ILE A 45 -5.13 20.76 -8.97
CA ILE A 45 -4.55 19.60 -8.28
C ILE A 45 -5.52 18.42 -8.29
N LEU A 46 -6.81 18.66 -8.04
CA LEU A 46 -7.84 17.62 -8.07
C LEU A 46 -7.97 17.01 -9.47
N GLU A 47 -8.00 17.84 -10.52
CA GLU A 47 -8.00 17.37 -11.92
C GLU A 47 -6.75 16.55 -12.25
N ALA A 48 -5.58 16.96 -11.74
CA ALA A 48 -4.35 16.21 -11.93
C ALA A 48 -4.37 14.86 -11.19
N ILE A 49 -4.93 14.82 -9.98
CA ILE A 49 -5.11 13.59 -9.21
C ILE A 49 -6.08 12.65 -9.93
N ASP A 50 -7.24 13.15 -10.38
CA ASP A 50 -8.21 12.36 -11.16
C ASP A 50 -7.55 11.79 -12.42
N GLY A 51 -6.79 12.59 -13.16
CA GLY A 51 -6.07 12.11 -14.34
C GLY A 51 -4.97 11.08 -14.03
N VAL A 52 -4.41 11.06 -12.82
CA VAL A 52 -3.49 9.99 -12.38
C VAL A 52 -4.28 8.75 -11.94
N LEU A 53 -5.38 8.94 -11.23
CA LEU A 53 -6.27 7.86 -10.80
C LEU A 53 -6.83 7.13 -12.01
N ASP A 54 -7.39 7.81 -13.01
CA ASP A 54 -7.92 7.21 -14.24
C ASP A 54 -6.86 6.36 -14.95
N ARG A 55 -5.61 6.85 -15.06
CA ARG A 55 -4.53 6.07 -15.66
C ARG A 55 -4.17 4.82 -14.85
N LEU A 56 -4.12 4.92 -13.53
CA LEU A 56 -3.85 3.77 -12.64
C LEU A 56 -5.00 2.78 -12.65
N VAL A 57 -6.23 3.29 -12.70
CA VAL A 57 -7.47 2.55 -12.78
C VAL A 57 -7.53 1.82 -14.11
N ASP A 58 -7.38 2.48 -15.27
CA ASP A 58 -7.31 1.85 -16.60
C ASP A 58 -6.24 0.74 -16.70
N THR A 59 -5.12 0.93 -16.00
CA THR A 59 -4.05 -0.08 -15.95
C THR A 59 -4.53 -1.36 -15.25
N ARG A 60 -5.44 -1.24 -14.28
CA ARG A 60 -6.02 -2.29 -13.42
C ARG A 60 -7.45 -2.73 -13.83
N GLU A 61 -8.19 -1.91 -14.58
CA GLU A 61 -9.64 -2.03 -14.86
C GLU A 61 -9.99 -2.70 -16.19
N GLY A 62 -9.04 -3.34 -16.84
CA GLY A 62 -9.45 -4.39 -17.73
C GLY A 62 -10.23 -5.43 -16.91
N LYS A 63 -11.55 -5.55 -17.13
CA LYS A 63 -12.41 -6.53 -16.42
C LYS A 63 -11.66 -7.86 -16.35
N LEU A 64 -11.38 -8.34 -15.14
CA LEU A 64 -10.72 -9.64 -14.95
C LEU A 64 -11.54 -10.68 -15.71
N ARG A 65 -10.91 -11.24 -16.74
CA ARG A 65 -11.51 -12.25 -17.57
C ARG A 65 -10.62 -13.47 -17.49
N THR A 66 -11.23 -14.58 -17.09
CA THR A 66 -10.61 -15.88 -17.25
C THR A 66 -10.26 -16.07 -18.71
N ALA A 67 -8.97 -16.25 -18.97
CA ALA A 67 -8.47 -16.46 -20.31
C ALA A 67 -8.99 -17.78 -20.89
N ARG A 68 -9.24 -17.82 -22.20
CA ARG A 68 -9.80 -19.00 -22.89
C ARG A 68 -8.94 -20.26 -22.72
N TRP A 69 -7.63 -20.11 -22.57
CA TRP A 69 -6.69 -21.22 -22.38
C TRP A 69 -6.59 -21.69 -20.93
N CYS A 70 -7.24 -21.02 -19.98
CA CYS A 70 -7.20 -21.46 -18.59
C CYS A 70 -8.25 -22.55 -18.33
N TYR A 71 -7.86 -23.79 -18.62
CA TYR A 71 -8.75 -24.95 -18.54
C TYR A 71 -9.16 -25.32 -17.11
N HIS A 72 -8.28 -25.08 -16.13
CA HIS A 72 -8.59 -25.27 -14.71
C HIS A 72 -8.47 -23.94 -13.99
N GLN A 73 -9.51 -23.58 -13.26
CA GLN A 73 -9.51 -22.42 -12.37
C GLN A 73 -9.41 -22.89 -10.92
N PRO A 74 -8.70 -22.15 -10.05
CA PRO A 74 -8.93 -22.26 -8.62
C PRO A 74 -10.38 -21.87 -8.29
N ALA A 75 -10.84 -22.26 -7.10
CA ALA A 75 -12.08 -21.71 -6.57
C ALA A 75 -12.00 -20.17 -6.53
N PRO A 76 -13.14 -19.45 -6.53
CA PRO A 76 -13.14 -17.99 -6.43
C PRO A 76 -12.29 -17.52 -5.24
N MET A 77 -11.27 -16.71 -5.54
CA MET A 77 -10.26 -16.23 -4.59
C MET A 77 -10.53 -14.76 -4.28
N HIS A 78 -10.85 -14.42 -3.03
CA HIS A 78 -11.22 -13.04 -2.63
C HIS A 78 -10.46 -12.63 -1.36
N GLY A 79 -10.03 -11.37 -1.29
CA GLY A 79 -9.43 -10.79 -0.09
C GLY A 79 -8.24 -11.57 0.47
N VAL A 80 -8.29 -11.93 1.75
CA VAL A 80 -7.22 -12.64 2.45
C VAL A 80 -7.09 -14.13 2.06
N ASP A 81 -8.14 -14.71 1.47
CA ASP A 81 -8.20 -16.15 1.15
C ASP A 81 -7.55 -16.50 -0.19
N VAL A 82 -7.02 -15.50 -0.91
CA VAL A 82 -6.40 -15.66 -2.22
C VAL A 82 -5.27 -16.68 -2.17
N LEU A 83 -4.28 -16.49 -1.29
CA LEU A 83 -3.11 -17.37 -1.26
C LEU A 83 -3.46 -18.79 -0.76
N PRO A 84 -4.18 -18.99 0.36
CA PRO A 84 -4.53 -20.34 0.81
C PRO A 84 -5.34 -21.14 -0.23
N THR A 85 -6.31 -20.49 -0.88
CA THR A 85 -7.16 -21.12 -1.91
C THR A 85 -6.33 -21.51 -3.13
N TRP A 86 -5.43 -20.63 -3.57
CA TRP A 86 -4.54 -20.93 -4.69
C TRP A 86 -3.57 -22.04 -4.37
N VAL A 87 -2.98 -22.06 -3.17
CA VAL A 87 -2.06 -23.12 -2.71
C VAL A 87 -2.76 -24.49 -2.70
N ALA A 88 -3.99 -24.56 -2.19
CA ALA A 88 -4.78 -25.79 -2.21
C ALA A 88 -5.01 -26.29 -3.65
N TRP A 89 -5.40 -25.38 -4.55
CA TRP A 89 -5.57 -25.69 -5.97
C TRP A 89 -4.25 -26.12 -6.64
N TYR A 90 -3.15 -25.43 -6.35
CA TYR A 90 -1.82 -25.74 -6.86
C TYR A 90 -1.40 -27.16 -6.45
N ASN A 91 -1.53 -27.48 -5.16
CA ASN A 91 -1.13 -28.79 -4.64
C ASN A 91 -1.95 -29.93 -5.26
N LEU A 92 -3.23 -29.69 -5.55
CA LEU A 92 -4.08 -30.64 -6.25
C LEU A 92 -3.67 -30.80 -7.73
N ARG A 93 -3.29 -29.70 -8.39
CA ARG A 93 -3.13 -29.67 -9.85
C ARG A 93 -1.70 -29.95 -10.32
N TYR A 94 -0.72 -29.33 -9.70
CA TYR A 94 0.68 -29.35 -10.11
C TYR A 94 1.56 -30.29 -9.27
N ALA A 95 1.07 -30.75 -8.12
CA ALA A 95 1.80 -31.68 -7.25
C ALA A 95 0.97 -32.92 -6.82
N PRO A 96 0.30 -33.63 -7.75
CA PRO A 96 -0.61 -34.71 -7.39
C PRO A 96 0.10 -35.90 -6.73
N GLN A 97 1.34 -36.22 -7.11
CA GLN A 97 2.02 -37.47 -6.75
C GLN A 97 3.31 -37.29 -5.95
N ALA A 98 4.01 -36.16 -6.08
CA ALA A 98 5.29 -35.93 -5.42
C ALA A 98 5.15 -35.01 -4.21
N HIS A 99 5.32 -35.56 -3.01
CA HIS A 99 5.32 -34.79 -1.75
C HIS A 99 6.33 -33.63 -1.78
N THR A 100 7.48 -33.83 -2.41
CA THR A 100 8.56 -32.82 -2.53
C THR A 100 8.30 -31.72 -3.58
N GLN A 101 7.15 -31.77 -4.27
CA GLN A 101 6.65 -30.72 -5.16
C GLN A 101 5.42 -30.00 -4.60
N ARG A 102 4.86 -30.52 -3.49
CA ARG A 102 3.76 -29.87 -2.78
C ARG A 102 4.29 -28.70 -1.96
N ILE A 103 3.53 -27.62 -1.97
CA ILE A 103 3.70 -26.52 -1.03
C ILE A 103 3.34 -27.05 0.37
N PRO A 104 4.22 -26.97 1.37
CA PRO A 104 3.99 -27.51 2.70
C PRO A 104 2.92 -26.70 3.44
N TYR A 105 2.20 -27.33 4.39
CA TYR A 105 1.12 -26.66 5.13
C TYR A 105 1.59 -25.46 5.96
N CYS A 106 2.84 -25.47 6.43
CA CYS A 106 3.46 -24.39 7.20
C CYS A 106 3.98 -23.22 6.34
N TRP A 107 3.67 -23.16 5.04
CA TRP A 107 4.25 -22.16 4.11
C TRP A 107 4.10 -20.71 4.59
N GLU A 108 3.00 -20.39 5.29
CA GLU A 108 2.74 -19.06 5.86
C GLU A 108 3.75 -18.66 6.94
N GLN A 109 4.32 -19.64 7.64
CA GLN A 109 5.32 -19.42 8.69
C GLN A 109 6.71 -19.14 8.11
N HIS A 110 6.90 -19.37 6.81
CA HIS A 110 8.15 -19.18 6.10
C HIS A 110 8.05 -17.96 5.18
N GLY A 111 8.37 -16.78 5.70
CA GLY A 111 8.16 -15.50 5.00
C GLY A 111 8.74 -15.45 3.58
N GLY A 112 9.91 -16.05 3.35
CA GLY A 112 10.50 -16.15 2.01
C GLY A 112 9.70 -17.03 1.04
N LEU A 113 9.20 -18.17 1.52
CA LEU A 113 8.31 -19.04 0.73
C LEU A 113 6.95 -18.35 0.47
N ALA A 114 6.37 -17.70 1.48
CA ALA A 114 5.12 -16.96 1.34
C ALA A 114 5.22 -15.84 0.29
N ALA A 115 6.32 -15.10 0.27
CA ALA A 115 6.58 -14.08 -0.76
C ALA A 115 6.72 -14.67 -2.17
N GLU A 116 7.40 -15.81 -2.30
CA GLU A 116 7.55 -16.51 -3.58
C GLU A 116 6.22 -17.08 -4.09
N ILE A 117 5.39 -17.61 -3.20
CA ILE A 117 4.03 -18.04 -3.54
C ILE A 117 3.20 -16.83 -3.98
N ALA A 118 3.25 -15.71 -3.26
CA ALA A 118 2.51 -14.52 -3.60
C ALA A 118 2.86 -13.99 -5.01
N THR A 119 4.14 -13.95 -5.36
CA THR A 119 4.58 -13.54 -6.70
C THR A 119 4.21 -14.56 -7.78
N LEU A 120 4.28 -15.85 -7.48
CA LEU A 120 3.83 -16.91 -8.39
C LEU A 120 2.32 -16.81 -8.67
N VAL A 121 1.50 -16.60 -7.64
CA VAL A 121 0.05 -16.42 -7.77
C VAL A 121 -0.27 -15.17 -8.60
N ALA A 122 0.39 -14.05 -8.32
CA ALA A 122 0.20 -12.82 -9.09
C ALA A 122 0.56 -13.00 -10.58
N SER A 123 1.67 -13.68 -10.87
CA SER A 123 2.08 -13.98 -12.25
C SER A 123 1.09 -14.94 -12.95
N TRP A 124 0.53 -15.89 -12.22
CA TRP A 124 -0.53 -16.77 -12.72
C TRP A 124 -1.80 -15.98 -13.03
N GLN A 125 -2.24 -15.12 -12.11
CA GLN A 125 -3.41 -14.26 -12.32
C GLN A 125 -3.21 -13.37 -13.55
N HIS A 126 -2.03 -12.79 -13.73
CA HIS A 126 -1.72 -12.02 -14.93
C HIS A 126 -1.79 -12.84 -16.23
N ALA A 127 -1.33 -14.09 -16.20
CA ALA A 127 -1.30 -14.96 -17.38
C ALA A 127 -2.66 -15.60 -17.72
N PHE A 128 -3.56 -15.74 -16.73
CA PHE A 128 -4.78 -16.56 -16.86
C PHE A 128 -6.08 -15.87 -16.44
N ASN A 129 -6.01 -14.77 -15.69
CA ASN A 129 -7.18 -14.08 -15.12
C ASN A 129 -6.98 -12.56 -15.07
N ASP A 130 -6.57 -11.98 -16.19
CA ASP A 130 -6.32 -10.55 -16.38
C ASP A 130 -6.84 -10.16 -17.76
N ALA A 131 -7.31 -8.93 -17.93
CA ALA A 131 -7.76 -8.48 -19.24
C ALA A 131 -6.64 -8.41 -20.29
N LYS A 132 -5.39 -8.27 -19.85
CA LYS A 132 -4.18 -8.29 -20.67
C LYS A 132 -3.55 -9.69 -20.75
N ALA A 133 -4.24 -10.71 -20.23
CA ALA A 133 -3.77 -12.09 -20.32
C ALA A 133 -3.55 -12.48 -21.80
N ASN A 134 -2.39 -13.08 -22.06
CA ASN A 134 -2.00 -13.55 -23.38
C ASN A 134 -1.33 -14.92 -23.30
N THR A 135 -1.28 -15.63 -24.43
CA THR A 135 -0.75 -16.99 -24.51
C THR A 135 0.74 -17.06 -24.20
N ASP A 136 1.51 -16.02 -24.51
CA ASP A 136 2.96 -15.99 -24.29
C ASP A 136 3.27 -15.91 -22.79
N ALA A 137 2.53 -15.10 -22.04
CA ALA A 137 2.60 -15.06 -20.59
C ALA A 137 2.24 -16.42 -19.96
N ALA A 138 1.21 -17.09 -20.48
CA ALA A 138 0.80 -18.42 -20.02
C ALA A 138 1.83 -19.52 -20.32
N GLN A 139 2.47 -19.47 -21.50
CA GLN A 139 3.56 -20.38 -21.86
C GLN A 139 4.80 -20.09 -21.01
N THR A 140 5.17 -18.82 -20.86
CA THR A 140 6.30 -18.39 -20.01
C THR A 140 6.08 -18.83 -18.56
N TRP A 141 4.84 -18.78 -18.06
CA TRP A 141 4.54 -19.26 -16.72
C TRP A 141 4.83 -20.75 -16.54
N HIS A 142 4.41 -21.58 -17.49
CA HIS A 142 4.68 -23.02 -17.44
C HIS A 142 6.13 -23.39 -17.74
N ASP A 143 6.81 -22.65 -18.61
CA ASP A 143 8.19 -22.91 -19.04
C ASP A 143 9.24 -22.35 -18.06
N ARG A 144 8.98 -21.20 -17.44
CA ARG A 144 9.95 -20.45 -16.63
C ARG A 144 9.55 -20.31 -15.17
N TRP A 145 8.37 -19.74 -14.91
CA TRP A 145 8.01 -19.35 -13.54
C TRP A 145 7.73 -20.56 -12.66
N LEU A 146 6.95 -21.53 -13.15
CA LEU A 146 6.63 -22.75 -12.42
C LEU A 146 7.89 -23.62 -12.15
N PRO A 147 8.72 -23.97 -13.15
CA PRO A 147 9.94 -24.75 -12.88
C PRO A 147 10.93 -24.00 -11.97
N GLY A 148 11.08 -22.68 -12.15
CA GLY A 148 11.93 -21.86 -11.30
C GLY A 148 11.46 -21.82 -9.84
N PHE A 149 10.15 -21.71 -9.61
CA PHE A 149 9.57 -21.80 -8.28
C PHE A 149 9.85 -23.17 -7.64
N LEU A 150 9.62 -24.27 -8.37
CA LEU A 150 9.88 -25.62 -7.88
C LEU A 150 11.33 -25.82 -7.44
N GLN A 151 12.28 -25.21 -8.16
CA GLN A 151 13.70 -25.25 -7.80
C GLN A 151 14.01 -24.44 -6.53
N ARG A 152 13.42 -23.25 -6.38
CA ARG A 152 13.68 -22.34 -5.25
C ARG A 152 12.91 -22.71 -3.98
N MET A 153 11.74 -23.34 -4.10
CA MET A 153 10.89 -23.73 -2.97
C MET A 153 11.65 -24.47 -1.87
N ARG A 154 12.59 -25.34 -2.25
CA ARG A 154 13.43 -26.13 -1.32
C ARG A 154 14.52 -25.32 -0.61
N GLN A 155 14.80 -24.11 -1.06
CA GLN A 155 15.79 -23.22 -0.44
C GLN A 155 15.17 -22.46 0.74
N TRP A 156 13.84 -22.31 0.75
CA TRP A 156 13.12 -21.51 1.73
C TRP A 156 12.71 -22.29 2.98
N VAL A 157 12.62 -23.62 2.89
CA VAL A 157 12.12 -24.46 3.99
C VAL A 157 12.96 -25.73 4.14
N PRO A 158 13.18 -26.21 5.38
CA PRO A 158 13.80 -27.52 5.63
C PRO A 158 13.04 -28.68 4.97
N ALA A 159 13.74 -29.79 4.71
CA ALA A 159 13.13 -31.00 4.15
C ALA A 159 11.98 -31.54 5.01
N ASP A 160 12.12 -31.47 6.34
CA ASP A 160 11.12 -31.90 7.33
C ASP A 160 9.74 -31.23 7.14
N CYS A 161 9.69 -30.03 6.56
CA CYS A 161 8.43 -29.32 6.27
C CYS A 161 7.59 -30.00 5.18
N PHE A 162 8.23 -30.71 4.24
CA PHE A 162 7.53 -31.42 3.15
C PHE A 162 7.01 -32.80 3.58
N ASP A 163 7.63 -33.40 4.59
CA ASP A 163 7.29 -34.74 5.10
C ASP A 163 6.21 -34.70 6.20
N GLY A 164 5.70 -33.50 6.54
CA GLY A 164 4.70 -33.31 7.58
C GLY A 164 5.25 -33.28 9.01
N ASN A 165 6.58 -33.30 9.18
CA ASN A 165 7.26 -33.29 10.46
C ASN A 165 7.80 -31.89 10.78
N HIS A 166 6.93 -30.87 10.71
CA HIS A 166 7.35 -29.49 10.97
C HIS A 166 7.94 -29.35 12.37
N ARG A 167 9.17 -28.84 12.44
CA ARG A 167 9.84 -28.48 13.70
C ARG A 167 9.77 -26.98 13.87
N GLU A 168 9.35 -26.52 15.05
CA GLU A 168 9.35 -25.10 15.35
C GLU A 168 10.77 -24.52 15.22
N PRO A 169 10.91 -23.29 14.69
CA PRO A 169 12.18 -22.61 14.68
C PRO A 169 12.75 -22.57 16.10
N ARG A 170 14.02 -22.93 16.27
CA ARG A 170 14.71 -22.69 17.53
C ARG A 170 14.67 -21.19 17.79
N THR A 171 13.89 -20.77 18.77
CA THR A 171 14.01 -19.42 19.33
C THR A 171 15.43 -19.30 19.84
N THR A 172 16.20 -18.40 19.23
CA THR A 172 17.48 -18.02 19.82
C THR A 172 17.09 -17.29 21.10
N PRO A 173 17.51 -17.74 22.30
CA PRO A 173 17.24 -16.97 23.50
C PRO A 173 17.80 -15.57 23.27
N GLU A 174 17.00 -14.54 23.55
CA GLU A 174 17.51 -13.18 23.56
C GLU A 174 18.77 -13.13 24.42
N PRO A 175 19.81 -12.38 24.01
CA PRO A 175 20.96 -12.19 24.87
C PRO A 175 20.44 -11.60 26.19
N GLU A 176 20.49 -12.39 27.27
CA GLU A 176 20.15 -11.93 28.61
C GLU A 176 20.94 -10.65 28.87
N GLU A 177 20.23 -9.52 28.96
CA GLU A 177 20.78 -8.27 29.44
C GLU A 177 21.50 -8.58 30.75
N THR A 178 22.82 -8.50 30.72
CA THR A 178 23.69 -8.63 31.87
C THR A 178 23.49 -7.38 32.74
N LEU A 179 22.37 -7.30 33.44
CA LEU A 179 22.07 -6.30 34.47
C LEU A 179 22.31 -6.87 35.87
N GLN A 180 23.45 -7.54 36.05
CA GLN A 180 23.96 -7.91 37.37
C GLN A 180 25.47 -7.74 37.42
N SER A 181 25.95 -6.51 37.67
CA SER A 181 27.09 -6.25 38.57
C SER A 181 27.46 -4.75 38.54
N LEU A 182 26.71 -3.92 39.26
CA LEU A 182 27.25 -2.71 39.89
C LEU A 182 26.51 -2.49 41.22
N GLY A 183 26.82 -3.35 42.19
CA GLY A 183 26.55 -3.06 43.61
C GLY A 183 27.57 -2.04 44.15
N PRO A 184 27.22 -1.27 45.19
CA PRO A 184 27.90 -0.03 45.53
C PRO A 184 29.27 -0.26 46.16
N ARG A 185 30.26 0.51 45.73
CA ARG A 185 31.54 0.66 46.44
C ARG A 185 31.29 1.41 47.74
N THR A 186 31.48 0.72 48.87
CA THR A 186 31.78 1.33 50.18
C THR A 186 33.17 1.93 50.19
#